data_AF-A0A2G5DTT8-F1
#
_entry.id   AF-A0A2G5DTT8-F1
#
_cell.length_a   1.000
_cell.length_b   1.000
_cell.length_c   1.000
_cell.angle_alpha   90.00
_cell.angle_beta   90.00
_cell.angle_gamma   90.00
#
_symmetry.space_group_name_H-M   'P 1'
#
loop_
_entity.id
_entity.type
_entity.pdbx_description
1 polymer ?
#
loop_
_entity_poly.entity_id
_entity_poly.type
_entity_poly.pdbx_seq_one_letter_code
_entity_poly.pdbx_strand_id
1 'polypeptide(L)'
;MASSSSSSITTTPYTRREPKFLGPATKGFVMGLLAGIPIYMIKGIYNSPNGQRFNGVFRAVGNKAPRLGCTLATWFVLDQCIVCAIANYRQKNDVVNPLMSMGIASGLINFRKGFLSASKWAILTPPAYVACVLVQRGIESVLAANEIGEDV
;
A
#
# COMPACT_ATOMS: atom_id res chain seq x y z
N MET A 1 9.25 22.82 4.17
CA MET A 1 8.92 23.32 2.81
C MET A 1 8.85 22.15 1.83
N ALA A 2 7.65 21.67 1.48
CA ALA A 2 7.39 21.09 0.16
C ALA A 2 5.90 20.74 0.00
N SER A 3 5.21 21.63 -0.72
CA SER A 3 4.09 21.36 -1.62
C SER A 3 2.75 20.91 -1.02
N SER A 4 1.97 21.91 -0.57
CA SER A 4 0.51 21.89 -0.73
C SER A 4 0.17 21.61 -2.19
N SER A 5 -0.31 20.39 -2.48
CA SER A 5 -0.81 20.02 -3.81
C SER A 5 -2.32 20.28 -3.86
N SER A 6 -2.68 21.51 -4.23
CA SER A 6 -4.03 21.88 -4.64
C SER A 6 -4.47 21.01 -5.82
N SER A 7 -5.46 20.16 -5.58
CA SER A 7 -6.06 19.25 -6.55
C SER A 7 -7.04 20.00 -7.46
N SER A 8 -6.53 20.61 -8.52
CA SER A 8 -7.25 20.69 -9.79
C SER A 8 -7.06 19.34 -10.50
N ILE A 9 -8.10 18.86 -11.19
CA ILE A 9 -8.06 17.70 -12.10
C ILE A 9 -7.09 18.03 -13.23
N THR A 10 -5.79 17.96 -12.93
CA THR A 10 -4.72 18.42 -13.79
C THR A 10 -4.13 17.19 -14.43
N THR A 11 -4.56 16.92 -15.67
CA THR A 11 -3.81 16.06 -16.57
C THR A 11 -2.43 16.68 -16.71
N THR A 12 -1.45 16.19 -15.97
CA THR A 12 -0.08 16.69 -16.09
C THR A 12 0.48 16.21 -17.44
N PRO A 13 1.27 17.04 -18.15
CA PRO A 13 1.90 16.61 -19.39
C PRO A 13 2.70 15.33 -19.15
N TYR A 14 2.59 14.37 -20.07
CA TYR A 14 3.34 13.12 -19.99
C TYR A 14 4.83 13.43 -20.05
N THR A 15 5.50 13.21 -18.91
CA THR A 15 6.94 13.31 -18.79
C THR A 15 7.49 11.90 -18.69
N ARG A 16 8.40 11.54 -19.58
CA ARG A 16 9.09 10.26 -19.53
C ARG A 16 9.97 10.24 -18.29
N ARG A 17 9.56 9.51 -17.26
CA ARG A 17 10.32 9.38 -16.01
C ARG A 17 11.17 8.12 -16.07
N GLU A 18 12.40 8.24 -15.58
CA GLU A 18 13.23 7.09 -15.23
C GLU A 18 12.46 6.18 -14.25
N PRO A 19 12.42 4.85 -14.47
CA PRO A 19 11.68 3.95 -13.61
C PRO A 19 12.35 3.87 -12.22
N LYS A 20 11.66 4.37 -11.19
CA LYS A 20 12.12 4.33 -9.79
C LYS A 20 11.33 3.30 -8.98
N PHE A 21 11.96 2.17 -8.66
CA PHE A 21 11.31 1.08 -7.94
C PHE A 21 11.57 1.07 -6.43
N LEU A 22 12.64 1.72 -5.96
CA LEU A 22 13.06 1.66 -4.56
C LEU A 22 12.03 2.29 -3.61
N GLY A 23 11.48 3.46 -3.97
CA GLY A 23 10.44 4.13 -3.18
C GLY A 23 9.21 3.24 -2.89
N PRO A 24 8.53 2.68 -3.92
CA PRO A 24 7.39 1.80 -3.69
C PRO A 24 7.77 0.49 -3.00
N ALA A 25 8.95 -0.08 -3.28
CA ALA A 25 9.43 -1.28 -2.59
C ALA A 25 9.55 -1.06 -1.08
N THR A 26 10.25 0.00 -0.67
CA THR A 26 10.44 0.34 0.75
C THR A 26 9.12 0.65 1.42
N LYS A 27 8.24 1.42 0.77
CA LYS A 27 6.89 1.73 1.28
C LYS A 27 6.10 0.45 1.57
N GLY A 28 6.08 -0.48 0.63
CA GLY A 28 5.38 -1.76 0.78
C GLY A 28 5.97 -2.63 1.88
N PHE A 29 7.30 -2.68 1.97
CA PHE A 29 7.98 -3.45 3.00
C PHE A 29 7.70 -2.93 4.41
N VAL A 30 7.85 -1.62 4.62
CA VAL A 30 7.63 -0.99 5.94
C VAL A 30 6.17 -1.10 6.36
N MET A 31 5.22 -0.80 5.46
CA MET A 31 3.79 -0.97 5.75
C MET A 31 3.45 -2.42 6.13
N GLY A 32 4.02 -3.40 5.42
CA GLY A 32 3.79 -4.81 5.73
C GLY A 32 4.44 -5.26 7.04
N LEU A 33 5.61 -4.71 7.39
CA LEU A 33 6.28 -5.02 8.64
C LEU A 33 5.52 -4.43 9.84
N LEU A 34 5.14 -3.16 9.75
CA LEU A 34 4.37 -2.46 10.79
C LEU A 34 3.01 -3.12 11.04
N ALA A 35 2.31 -3.55 9.98
CA ALA A 35 1.06 -4.26 10.12
C ALA A 35 1.25 -5.71 10.63
N GLY A 36 2.31 -6.39 10.18
CA GLY A 36 2.54 -7.81 10.45
C GLY A 36 3.03 -8.11 11.87
N ILE A 37 3.92 -7.28 12.43
CA ILE A 37 4.51 -7.50 13.75
C ILE A 37 3.46 -7.70 14.86
N PRO A 38 2.51 -6.78 15.10
CA PRO A 38 1.56 -6.92 16.21
C PRO A 38 0.66 -8.15 16.03
N ILE A 39 0.22 -8.43 14.81
CA ILE A 39 -0.67 -9.57 14.51
C ILE A 39 0.06 -10.89 14.78
N TYR A 40 1.31 -11.03 14.30
CA TYR A 40 2.09 -12.26 14.52
C TYR A 40 2.65 -12.37 15.92
N MET A 41 2.82 -11.27 16.65
CA MET A 41 3.16 -11.27 18.06
C MET A 41 2.00 -11.85 18.88
N ILE A 42 0.79 -11.32 18.71
CA ILE A 42 -0.42 -11.82 19.39
C ILE A 42 -0.64 -13.29 19.03
N LYS A 43 -0.57 -13.63 17.74
CA LYS A 43 -0.75 -15.01 17.27
C LYS A 43 0.36 -15.96 17.78
N GLY A 44 1.57 -15.45 17.97
CA GLY A 44 2.68 -16.17 18.58
C GLY A 44 2.45 -16.49 20.06
N ILE A 45 1.82 -15.59 20.81
CA ILE A 45 1.46 -15.80 22.22
C ILE A 45 0.39 -16.89 22.35
N TYR A 46 -0.68 -16.81 21.54
CA TYR A 46 -1.79 -17.76 21.61
C TYR A 46 -1.48 -19.15 21.06
N ASN A 47 -0.62 -19.26 20.05
CA ASN A 47 -0.32 -20.54 19.38
C ASN A 47 0.87 -21.29 20.01
N SER A 48 1.51 -20.74 21.05
CA SER A 48 2.69 -21.36 21.67
C SER A 48 2.33 -22.19 22.91
N PRO A 49 2.97 -23.36 23.10
CA PRO A 49 2.77 -24.17 24.29
C PRO A 49 3.22 -23.43 25.57
N ASN A 50 2.58 -23.76 26.70
CA ASN A 50 2.88 -23.14 27.99
C ASN A 50 4.36 -23.34 28.36
N GLY A 51 5.05 -22.25 28.69
CA GLY A 51 6.48 -22.24 29.04
C GLY A 51 7.45 -21.76 27.96
N GLN A 52 7.06 -21.71 26.67
CA GLN A 52 7.92 -21.21 25.58
C GLN A 52 7.33 -20.03 24.79
N ARG A 53 6.39 -19.30 25.40
CA ARG A 53 5.63 -18.23 24.74
C ARG A 53 6.52 -17.15 24.13
N PHE A 54 7.57 -16.71 24.83
CA PHE A 54 8.51 -15.72 24.30
C PHE A 54 9.28 -16.24 23.08
N ASN A 55 9.85 -17.44 23.16
CA ASN A 55 10.59 -18.03 22.03
C ASN A 55 9.67 -18.30 20.83
N GLY A 56 8.43 -18.70 21.08
CA GLY A 56 7.40 -18.87 20.06
C GLY A 56 6.95 -17.56 19.40
N VAL A 57 6.90 -16.46 20.15
CA VAL A 57 6.68 -15.11 19.61
C VAL A 57 7.83 -14.68 18.69
N PHE A 58 9.08 -14.79 19.14
CA PHE A 58 10.24 -14.42 18.32
C PHE A 58 10.29 -15.22 17.02
N ARG A 59 10.03 -16.52 17.08
CA ARG A 59 9.92 -17.39 15.90
C ARG A 59 8.76 -17.01 14.99
N ALA A 60 7.59 -16.68 15.55
CA ALA A 60 6.42 -16.32 14.76
C ALA A 60 6.61 -14.98 14.04
N VAL A 61 7.11 -13.95 14.74
CA VAL A 61 7.36 -12.62 14.18
C VAL A 61 8.50 -12.70 13.16
N GLY A 62 9.64 -13.31 13.51
CA GLY A 62 10.81 -13.40 12.65
C GLY A 62 10.56 -14.13 11.34
N ASN A 63 9.72 -15.16 11.33
CA ASN A 63 9.45 -15.93 10.11
C ASN A 63 8.31 -15.35 9.25
N LYS A 64 7.29 -14.74 9.88
CA LYS A 64 6.05 -14.35 9.18
C LYS A 64 5.96 -12.85 8.86
N ALA A 65 6.45 -11.98 9.73
CA ALA A 65 6.42 -10.53 9.50
C ALA A 65 7.21 -10.09 8.25
N PRO A 66 8.47 -10.52 8.02
CA PRO A 66 9.20 -10.13 6.82
C PRO A 66 8.60 -10.73 5.55
N ARG A 67 8.00 -11.93 5.61
CA ARG A 67 7.29 -12.53 4.47
C ARG A 67 6.09 -11.69 4.03
N LEU A 68 5.35 -11.14 4.99
CA LEU A 68 4.25 -10.23 4.72
C LEU A 68 4.76 -8.90 4.14
N GLY A 69 5.85 -8.36 4.69
CA GLY A 69 6.58 -7.20 4.14
C GLY A 69 6.98 -7.40 2.67
N CYS A 70 7.62 -8.52 2.33
CA CYS A 70 8.04 -8.81 0.95
C CYS A 70 6.85 -8.97 -0.01
N THR A 71 5.74 -9.55 0.46
CA THR A 71 4.53 -9.71 -0.36
C THR A 71 3.91 -8.35 -0.69
N LEU A 72 3.84 -7.44 0.29
CA LEU A 72 3.38 -6.07 0.05
C LEU A 72 4.36 -5.26 -0.79
N ALA A 73 5.67 -5.38 -0.57
CA ALA A 73 6.68 -4.75 -1.42
C ALA A 73 6.52 -5.16 -2.88
N THR A 74 6.31 -6.45 -3.15
CA THR A 74 6.04 -6.97 -4.49
C THR A 74 4.79 -6.33 -5.10
N TRP A 75 3.73 -6.17 -4.31
CA TRP A 75 2.50 -5.54 -4.76
C TRP A 75 2.68 -4.07 -5.17
N PHE A 76 3.39 -3.28 -4.35
CA PHE A 76 3.67 -1.88 -4.68
C PHE A 76 4.64 -1.70 -5.86
N VAL A 77 5.63 -2.58 -6.01
CA VAL A 77 6.54 -2.54 -7.16
C VAL A 77 5.81 -2.91 -8.45
N LEU A 78 4.96 -3.95 -8.41
CA LEU A 78 4.18 -4.36 -9.56
C LEU A 78 3.21 -3.26 -10.00
N ASP A 79 2.54 -2.61 -9.05
CA ASP A 79 1.69 -1.45 -9.33
C ASP A 79 2.48 -0.32 -10.01
N GLN A 80 3.67 0.02 -9.50
CA GLN A 80 4.49 1.05 -10.13
C GLN A 80 4.88 0.71 -11.58
N CYS A 81 5.19 -0.56 -11.86
CA CYS A 81 5.46 -1.02 -13.23
C CYS A 81 4.25 -0.83 -14.14
N ILE A 82 3.05 -1.17 -13.66
CA ILE A 82 1.81 -1.06 -14.43
C ILE A 82 1.44 0.41 -14.66
N VAL A 83 1.61 1.28 -13.67
CA VAL A 83 1.43 2.74 -13.85
C VAL A 83 2.34 3.26 -14.96
N CYS A 84 3.61 2.88 -14.96
CA CYS A 84 4.55 3.27 -16.02
C CYS A 84 4.13 2.70 -17.39
N ALA A 85 3.68 1.46 -17.45
CA ALA A 85 3.21 0.83 -18.68
C ALA A 85 1.96 1.52 -19.26
N ILE A 86 0.96 1.82 -18.43
CA ILE A 86 -0.27 2.52 -18.85
C ILE A 86 0.05 3.94 -19.28
N ALA A 87 0.92 4.65 -18.55
CA ALA A 87 1.34 6.00 -18.93
C ALA A 87 2.08 6.00 -20.28
N ASN A 88 2.95 5.02 -20.53
CA ASN A 88 3.64 4.86 -21.81
C ASN A 88 2.68 4.53 -22.96
N TYR A 89 1.61 3.75 -22.70
CA TYR A 89 0.64 3.41 -23.73
C TYR A 89 -0.30 4.58 -24.06
N ARG A 90 -0.85 5.24 -23.03
CA ARG A 90 -1.86 6.30 -23.19
C ARG A 90 -1.28 7.69 -23.40
N GLN A 91 0.02 7.89 -23.14
CA GLN A 91 0.70 9.19 -23.21
C GLN A 91 -0.04 10.31 -22.42
N LYS A 92 -0.77 9.92 -21.36
CA LYS A 92 -1.57 10.80 -20.50
C LYS A 92 -1.42 10.39 -19.04
N ASN A 93 -1.25 11.35 -18.16
CA ASN A 93 -1.18 11.14 -16.71
C ASN A 93 -2.51 11.52 -16.06
N ASP A 94 -3.45 10.57 -16.05
CA ASP A 94 -4.76 10.73 -15.43
C ASP A 94 -4.81 10.06 -14.04
N VAL A 95 -5.66 10.56 -13.16
CA VAL A 95 -5.94 9.94 -11.85
C VAL A 95 -6.50 8.52 -11.96
N VAL A 96 -7.02 8.15 -13.13
CA VAL A 96 -7.58 6.83 -13.43
C VAL A 96 -6.48 5.78 -13.68
N ASN A 97 -5.28 6.19 -14.13
CA ASN A 97 -4.18 5.26 -14.40
C ASN A 97 -3.75 4.47 -13.15
N PRO A 98 -3.44 5.10 -12.00
CA PRO A 98 -3.11 4.36 -10.78
C PRO A 98 -4.30 3.55 -10.24
N LEU A 99 -5.54 4.00 -10.45
CA LEU A 99 -6.74 3.26 -10.04
C LEU A 99 -6.89 1.95 -10.81
N MET A 100 -6.69 1.99 -12.13
CA MET A 100 -6.73 0.81 -13.00
C MET A 100 -5.54 -0.12 -12.69
N SER A 101 -4.36 0.45 -12.48
CA SER A 101 -3.15 -0.29 -12.11
C SER A 101 -3.34 -1.10 -10.83
N MET A 102 -3.92 -0.51 -9.79
CA MET A 102 -4.22 -1.17 -8.52
C MET A 102 -5.10 -2.41 -8.69
N GLY A 103 -6.11 -2.35 -9.57
CA GLY A 103 -6.96 -3.50 -9.89
C GLY A 103 -6.19 -4.61 -10.61
N ILE A 104 -5.41 -4.25 -11.62
CA ILE A 104 -4.61 -5.19 -12.42
C ILE A 104 -3.54 -5.87 -11.54
N ALA A 105 -2.78 -5.10 -10.76
CA ALA A 105 -1.74 -5.60 -9.86
C ALA A 105 -2.31 -6.59 -8.82
N SER A 106 -3.47 -6.26 -8.25
CA SER A 106 -4.13 -7.10 -7.24
C SER A 106 -4.66 -8.40 -7.83
N GLY A 107 -5.19 -8.36 -9.06
CA GLY A 107 -5.59 -9.55 -9.80
C GLY A 107 -4.40 -10.46 -10.12
N LEU A 108 -3.30 -9.89 -10.62
CA LEU A 108 -2.08 -10.63 -10.99
C LEU A 108 -1.48 -11.41 -9.81
N ILE A 109 -1.34 -10.77 -8.64
CA ILE A 109 -0.72 -11.43 -7.48
C ILE A 109 -1.60 -12.54 -6.91
N ASN A 110 -2.93 -12.40 -7.02
CA ASN A 110 -3.87 -13.41 -6.55
C ASN A 110 -4.26 -14.44 -7.62
N PHE A 111 -3.72 -14.34 -8.83
CA PHE A 111 -4.01 -15.26 -9.93
C PHE A 111 -3.73 -16.73 -9.55
N ARG A 112 -2.64 -16.97 -8.80
CA ARG A 112 -2.26 -18.30 -8.29
C ARG A 112 -3.25 -18.88 -7.28
N LYS A 113 -4.12 -18.06 -6.68
CA LYS A 113 -5.15 -18.48 -5.71
C LYS A 113 -6.51 -18.75 -6.38
N GLY A 114 -6.53 -18.81 -7.71
CA GLY A 114 -7.71 -19.06 -8.52
C GLY A 114 -8.36 -17.78 -9.08
N PHE A 115 -9.08 -17.94 -10.18
CA PHE A 115 -9.71 -16.84 -10.91
C PHE A 115 -10.71 -16.05 -10.05
N LEU A 116 -11.52 -16.75 -9.25
CA LEU A 116 -12.50 -16.11 -8.38
C LEU A 116 -11.85 -15.20 -7.33
N SER A 117 -10.74 -15.66 -6.74
CA SER A 117 -9.94 -14.87 -5.81
C SER A 117 -9.34 -13.65 -6.50
N ALA A 118 -8.75 -13.84 -7.69
CA ALA A 118 -8.15 -12.76 -8.47
C ALA A 118 -9.16 -11.66 -8.82
N SER A 119 -10.34 -12.03 -9.32
CA SER A 119 -11.41 -11.09 -9.68
C SER A 119 -11.93 -10.33 -8.46
N LYS A 120 -12.09 -11.00 -7.32
CA LYS A 120 -12.53 -10.36 -6.06
C LYS A 120 -11.54 -9.27 -5.62
N TRP A 121 -10.24 -9.58 -5.61
CA TRP A 121 -9.22 -8.60 -5.21
C TRP A 121 -9.04 -7.48 -6.24
N ALA A 122 -9.20 -7.77 -7.54
CA ALA A 122 -9.12 -6.74 -8.58
C ALA A 122 -10.24 -5.70 -8.45
N ILE A 123 -11.44 -6.11 -8.02
CA ILE A 123 -12.60 -5.22 -7.84
C ILE A 123 -12.55 -4.48 -6.50
N LEU A 124 -12.14 -5.15 -5.42
CA LEU A 124 -12.18 -4.58 -4.06
C LEU A 124 -11.06 -3.58 -3.79
N THR A 125 -9.87 -3.79 -4.34
CA THR A 125 -8.71 -2.97 -4.00
C THR A 125 -8.80 -1.50 -4.47
N PRO A 126 -9.26 -1.19 -5.70
CA PRO A 126 -9.40 0.20 -6.15
C PRO A 126 -10.29 1.09 -5.24
N PRO A 127 -11.52 0.71 -4.85
CA PRO A 127 -12.32 1.52 -3.94
C PRO A 127 -11.73 1.57 -2.52
N ALA A 128 -11.08 0.51 -2.06
CA ALA A 128 -10.39 0.53 -0.76
C ALA A 128 -9.22 1.53 -0.73
N TYR A 129 -8.49 1.67 -1.84
CA TYR A 129 -7.45 2.68 -1.98
C TYR A 129 -8.03 4.11 -1.93
N VAL A 130 -9.12 4.35 -2.66
CA VAL A 130 -9.80 5.66 -2.63
C VAL A 130 -10.27 5.98 -1.21
N ALA A 131 -10.90 5.03 -0.51
CA ALA A 131 -11.32 5.20 0.88
C ALA A 131 -10.15 5.55 1.80
N CYS A 132 -9.01 4.87 1.68
CA CYS A 132 -7.82 5.15 2.46
C CYS A 132 -7.28 6.58 2.22
N VAL A 133 -7.23 7.01 0.95
CA VAL A 133 -6.81 8.38 0.61
C VAL A 133 -7.78 9.42 1.19
N LEU A 134 -9.09 9.15 1.18
CA LEU A 134 -10.08 10.06 1.78
C LEU A 134 -9.89 10.15 3.30
N VAL A 135 -9.60 9.04 3.97
CA VAL A 135 -9.30 9.02 5.40
C VAL A 135 -8.05 9.83 5.71
N GLN A 136 -6.98 9.66 4.93
CA GLN A 136 -5.74 10.44 5.12
C GLN A 136 -5.99 11.94 4.98
N ARG A 137 -6.74 12.36 3.94
CA ARG A 137 -7.11 13.76 3.75
C ARG A 137 -7.97 14.31 4.89
N GLY A 138 -8.86 13.47 5.43
CA GLY A 138 -9.65 13.80 6.62
C GLY A 138 -8.75 14.08 7.83
N ILE A 139 -7.79 13.20 8.09
CA ILE A 139 -6.83 13.38 9.20
C ILE A 139 -6.01 14.66 8.99
N GLU A 140 -5.49 14.91 7.79
CA GLU A 140 -4.73 16.14 7.49
C GLU A 140 -5.58 17.40 7.70
N SER A 141 -6.86 17.37 7.34
CA SER A 141 -7.77 18.49 7.56
C SER A 141 -8.06 18.75 9.05
N VAL A 142 -8.12 17.69 9.86
CA VAL A 142 -8.31 17.79 11.32
C VAL A 142 -7.03 18.30 11.99
N LEU A 143 -5.87 17.81 11.54
CA LEU A 143 -4.59 18.25 12.09
C LEU A 143 -4.36 19.74 11.82
N ALA A 144 -4.63 20.19 10.60
CA ALA A 144 -4.54 21.61 10.21
C ALA A 144 -5.53 22.50 10.99
N ALA A 145 -6.69 21.98 11.39
CA ALA A 145 -7.63 22.70 12.24
C ALA A 145 -7.14 22.83 13.69
N ASN A 146 -6.34 21.87 14.19
CA ASN A 146 -5.81 21.89 15.55
C ASN A 146 -4.61 22.83 15.73
N GLU A 147 -3.78 23.00 14.68
CA GLU A 147 -2.66 23.96 14.71
C GLU A 147 -3.13 25.43 14.83
N ILE A 148 -4.29 25.78 14.26
CA ILE A 148 -4.88 27.13 14.38
C ILE A 148 -5.47 27.38 15.79
N GLY A 149 -5.71 26.32 16.56
CA GLY A 149 -6.31 26.40 17.89
C GLY A 149 -5.32 26.70 19.03
N GLU A 150 -4.01 26.54 18.82
CA GLU A 150 -2.97 26.83 19.82
C GLU A 150 -2.44 28.28 19.78
N ASP A 151 -2.89 29.09 18.82
CA ASP A 151 -2.49 30.50 18.66
C ASP A 151 -3.40 31.52 19.42
N VAL A 152 -4.26 31.05 20.35
CA VAL A 152 -5.17 31.87 21.19
C VAL A 152 -4.89 31.71 22.68
#